data_AF-A0A836U9X0-F1
#
_entry.id   AF-A0A836U9X0-F1
#
_cell.length_a   1.000
_cell.length_b   1.000
_cell.length_c   1.000
_cell.angle_alpha   90.00
_cell.angle_beta   90.00
_cell.angle_gamma   90.00
#
_symmetry.space_group_name_H-M   'P 1'
#
loop_
_entity.id
_entity.type
_entity.pdbx_description
1 polymer ?
#
loop_
_entity_poly.entity_id
_entity_poly.type
_entity_poly.pdbx_seq_one_letter_code
_entity_poly.pdbx_strand_id
1 'polypeptide(L)'
;SIPLAALFYLVVAHAVGNSHTAPLFAGFTFGYVCYDSLHYAMHHRSLSRFRLLNRLKRRHYRHHFGDESCEYGVTSPLWDFIFRTLRTRNMPDAW
;
A
#
# COMPACT_ATOMS: atom_id res chain seq x y z
N SER A 1 -12.55 -1.92 6.29
CA SER A 1 -13.51 -1.34 7.26
C SER A 1 -14.76 -0.86 6.54
N ILE A 2 -15.96 -1.28 6.98
CA ILE A 2 -17.25 -0.94 6.31
C ILE A 2 -17.55 0.57 6.26
N PRO A 3 -17.31 1.35 7.34
CA PRO A 3 -17.58 2.80 7.30
C PRO A 3 -16.75 3.56 6.28
N LEU A 4 -15.46 3.22 6.16
CA LEU A 4 -14.56 3.85 5.21
C LEU A 4 -14.94 3.51 3.76
N ALA A 5 -15.36 2.27 3.49
CA ALA A 5 -15.83 1.85 2.18
C ALA A 5 -17.11 2.60 1.76
N ALA A 6 -18.07 2.77 2.68
CA ALA A 6 -19.29 3.53 2.42
C ALA A 6 -18.99 5.01 2.12
N LEU A 7 -18.11 5.63 2.91
CA LEU A 7 -17.66 7.00 2.65
C LEU A 7 -17.02 7.14 1.26
N PHE A 8 -16.11 6.23 0.91
CA PHE A 8 -15.42 6.26 -0.39
C PHE A 8 -16.40 6.06 -1.55
N TYR A 9 -17.37 5.15 -1.41
CA TYR A 9 -18.43 4.96 -2.40
C TYR A 9 -19.22 6.24 -2.65
N LEU A 10 -19.65 6.93 -1.59
CA LEU A 10 -20.42 8.18 -1.70
C LEU A 10 -19.60 9.30 -2.37
N VAL A 11 -18.32 9.42 -2.01
CA VAL A 11 -17.40 10.40 -2.62
C VAL A 11 -17.23 10.12 -4.12
N VAL A 12 -16.95 8.87 -4.50
CA VAL A 12 -16.81 8.48 -5.91
C VAL A 12 -18.12 8.71 -6.66
N ALA A 13 -19.26 8.31 -6.09
CA ALA A 13 -20.57 8.49 -6.71
C ALA A 13 -20.88 9.97 -6.99
N HIS A 14 -20.54 10.85 -6.04
CA HIS A 14 -20.72 12.29 -6.19
C HIS A 14 -19.76 12.89 -7.23
N ALA A 15 -18.50 12.45 -7.25
CA ALA A 15 -17.47 13.03 -8.11
C ALA A 15 -17.60 12.64 -9.58
N VAL A 16 -17.99 11.40 -9.89
CA VAL A 16 -17.98 10.86 -11.27
C VAL A 16 -19.36 10.56 -11.86
N GLY A 17 -20.42 10.65 -11.04
CA GLY A 17 -21.78 10.30 -11.44
C GLY A 17 -22.03 8.79 -11.51
N ASN A 18 -23.32 8.42 -11.40
CA ASN A 18 -23.77 7.05 -11.18
C ASN A 18 -23.28 6.02 -12.21
N SER A 19 -23.12 6.41 -13.48
CA SER A 19 -22.70 5.51 -14.56
C SER A 19 -21.27 4.99 -14.39
N HIS A 20 -20.40 5.75 -13.71
CA HIS A 20 -18.98 5.40 -13.54
C HIS A 20 -18.67 4.92 -12.12
N THR A 21 -19.59 5.09 -11.16
CA THR A 21 -19.39 4.71 -9.76
C THR A 21 -19.06 3.22 -9.61
N ALA A 22 -19.89 2.35 -10.17
CA ALA A 22 -19.74 0.90 -9.99
C ALA A 22 -18.39 0.36 -10.51
N PRO A 23 -17.95 0.63 -11.76
CA PRO A 23 -16.67 0.12 -12.24
C PRO A 23 -15.47 0.70 -11.48
N LEU A 24 -15.50 2.00 -11.13
CA LEU A 24 -14.41 2.62 -10.36
C LEU A 24 -14.33 2.06 -8.93
N PHE A 25 -15.47 1.92 -8.26
CA PHE A 25 -15.53 1.36 -6.92
C PHE A 25 -15.13 -0.13 -6.89
N ALA A 26 -15.50 -0.90 -7.92
CA ALA A 26 -15.04 -2.28 -8.08
C ALA A 26 -13.52 -2.36 -8.24
N GLY A 27 -12.93 -1.52 -9.10
CA GLY A 27 -11.48 -1.43 -9.27
C GLY A 27 -10.76 -1.02 -7.99
N PHE A 28 -11.29 -0.02 -7.27
CA PHE A 28 -10.78 0.40 -5.96
C PHE A 28 -10.82 -0.73 -4.93
N THR A 29 -11.95 -1.42 -4.81
CA THR A 29 -12.14 -2.52 -3.86
C THR A 29 -11.21 -3.69 -4.19
N PHE A 30 -11.07 -4.03 -5.47
CA PHE A 30 -10.13 -5.05 -5.91
C PHE A 30 -8.69 -4.67 -5.54
N GLY A 31 -8.27 -3.43 -5.83
CA GLY A 31 -6.95 -2.92 -5.44
C GLY A 31 -6.71 -2.97 -3.93
N TYR A 32 -7.72 -2.64 -3.13
CA TYR A 32 -7.67 -2.75 -1.67
C TYR A 32 -7.48 -4.20 -1.21
N VAL A 33 -8.22 -5.16 -1.77
CA VAL A 33 -8.04 -6.59 -1.44
C VAL A 33 -6.64 -7.09 -1.84
N CYS A 34 -6.12 -6.67 -2.99
CA CYS A 34 -4.75 -6.98 -3.38
C CYS A 34 -3.72 -6.39 -2.40
N TYR A 35 -3.93 -5.14 -1.96
CA TYR A 35 -3.10 -4.48 -0.95
C TYR A 35 -3.08 -5.28 0.36
N ASP A 36 -4.25 -5.61 0.91
CA ASP A 36 -4.36 -6.34 2.18
C ASP A 36 -3.76 -7.75 2.07
N SER A 37 -4.01 -8.45 0.96
CA SER A 37 -3.46 -9.78 0.71
C SER A 37 -1.94 -9.77 0.63
N LEU A 38 -1.37 -8.77 -0.06
CA LEU A 38 0.07 -8.62 -0.18
C LEU A 38 0.69 -8.26 1.17
N HIS A 39 0.09 -7.33 1.91
CA HIS A 39 0.52 -6.95 3.25
C HIS A 39 0.54 -8.17 4.19
N TYR A 40 -0.54 -8.96 4.19
CA TYR A 40 -0.60 -10.21 4.93
C TYR A 40 0.52 -11.18 4.52
N ALA A 41 0.72 -11.38 3.20
CA ALA A 41 1.78 -12.25 2.70
C ALA A 41 3.19 -11.77 3.09
N MET A 42 3.42 -10.45 3.14
CA MET A 42 4.71 -9.89 3.56
C MET A 42 5.04 -10.25 5.01
N HIS A 43 4.06 -10.25 5.90
CA HIS A 43 4.25 -10.64 7.29
C HIS A 43 4.39 -12.15 7.48
N HIS A 44 3.58 -12.95 6.78
CA HIS A 44 3.41 -14.37 7.11
C HIS A 44 4.09 -15.35 6.14
N ARG A 45 4.64 -14.89 5.02
CA ARG A 45 5.23 -15.76 3.98
C ARG A 45 6.67 -15.39 3.66
N SER A 46 7.43 -16.38 3.21
CA SER A 46 8.73 -16.17 2.57
C SER A 46 8.53 -15.80 1.10
N LEU A 47 8.91 -14.57 0.75
CA LEU A 47 8.79 -14.03 -0.61
C LEU A 47 10.15 -13.99 -1.33
N SER A 48 11.16 -14.69 -0.81
CA SER A 48 12.55 -14.64 -1.30
C SER A 48 12.69 -15.00 -2.78
N ARG A 49 11.85 -15.91 -3.27
CA ARG A 49 11.80 -16.36 -4.68
C ARG A 49 11.38 -15.24 -5.65
N PHE A 50 10.64 -14.24 -5.17
CA PHE A 50 10.13 -13.15 -6.01
C PHE A 50 10.90 -11.86 -5.71
N ARG A 51 11.88 -11.52 -6.57
CA ARG A 51 12.81 -10.41 -6.32
C ARG A 51 12.11 -9.08 -6.01
N LEU A 52 11.02 -8.75 -6.72
CA LEU A 52 10.25 -7.53 -6.50
C LEU A 52 9.52 -7.55 -5.17
N LEU A 53 8.74 -8.60 -4.90
CA LEU A 53 7.99 -8.73 -3.64
C LEU A 53 8.92 -8.81 -2.43
N ASN A 54 10.08 -9.44 -2.58
CA ASN A 54 11.10 -9.48 -1.54
C ASN A 54 11.69 -8.10 -1.25
N ARG A 55 11.87 -7.25 -2.28
CA ARG A 55 12.30 -5.86 -2.06
C ARG A 55 11.23 -5.09 -1.29
N LEU A 56 9.96 -5.19 -1.71
CA LEU A 56 8.85 -4.54 -1.02
C LEU A 56 8.72 -5.02 0.44
N LYS A 57 8.81 -6.34 0.68
CA LYS A 57 8.83 -6.92 2.03
C LYS A 57 9.94 -6.31 2.89
N ARG A 58 11.16 -6.13 2.37
CA ARG A 58 12.25 -5.49 3.11
C ARG A 58 11.95 -4.03 3.44
N ARG A 59 11.34 -3.26 2.52
CA ARG A 59 10.90 -1.88 2.78
C ARG A 59 9.86 -1.84 3.89
N HIS A 60 8.84 -2.70 3.78
CA HIS A 60 7.77 -2.86 4.76
C HIS A 60 8.30 -3.23 6.15
N TYR A 61 9.30 -4.10 6.22
CA TYR A 61 9.93 -4.46 7.50
C TYR A 61 10.74 -3.30 8.08
N ARG A 62 11.43 -2.51 7.25
CA ARG A 62 12.12 -1.30 7.74
C ARG A 62 11.15 -0.22 8.21
N HIS A 63 9.97 -0.12 7.61
CA HIS A 63 8.92 0.75 8.13
C HIS A 63 8.54 0.31 9.56
N HIS A 64 8.17 -0.95 9.77
CA HIS A 64 7.75 -1.43 11.10
C HIS A 64 8.84 -1.54 12.16
N PHE A 65 10.09 -1.85 11.77
CA PHE A 65 11.14 -2.16 12.73
C PHE A 65 12.36 -1.22 12.66
N GLY A 66 12.36 -0.25 11.76
CA GLY A 66 13.45 0.71 11.59
C GLY A 66 13.00 2.14 11.87
N ASP A 67 12.14 2.68 11.00
CA ASP A 67 11.58 4.03 11.13
C ASP A 67 10.20 4.07 10.47
N GLU A 68 9.16 4.21 11.30
CA GLU A 68 7.75 4.25 10.90
C GLU A 68 7.35 5.57 10.21
N SER A 69 8.23 6.58 10.21
CA SER A 69 7.99 7.88 9.56
C SER A 69 8.36 7.91 8.07
N CYS A 70 8.77 6.78 7.49
CA CYS A 70 9.13 6.65 6.08
C CYS A 70 8.68 5.30 5.48
N GLU A 71 8.78 5.17 4.15
CA GLU A 71 8.47 3.96 3.38
C GLU A 71 7.05 3.41 3.62
N TYR A 72 6.05 4.29 3.51
CA TYR A 72 4.63 3.96 3.72
C TYR A 72 4.07 3.03 2.63
N GLY A 73 4.68 2.98 1.46
CA GLY A 73 4.22 2.21 0.31
C GLY A 73 4.42 0.70 0.45
N VAL A 74 3.32 -0.04 0.69
CA VAL A 74 3.34 -1.51 0.78
C VAL A 74 3.38 -2.18 -0.60
N THR A 75 2.48 -1.79 -1.51
CA THR A 75 2.34 -2.41 -2.85
C THR A 75 3.34 -1.84 -3.86
N SER A 76 3.73 -0.58 -3.70
CA SER A 76 4.73 0.07 -4.52
C SER A 76 5.29 1.31 -3.78
N PRO A 77 6.51 1.75 -4.11
CA PRO A 77 7.09 2.96 -3.55
C PRO A 77 6.75 4.24 -4.32
N LEU A 78 5.82 4.17 -5.27
CA LEU A 78 5.51 5.29 -6.15
C LEU A 78 5.11 6.54 -5.35
N TRP A 79 4.22 6.35 -4.38
CA TRP A 79 3.77 7.44 -3.53
C TRP A 79 4.85 7.91 -2.58
N ASP A 80 5.75 7.03 -2.11
CA ASP A 80 6.90 7.48 -1.32
C ASP A 80 7.86 8.37 -2.11
N PHE A 81 8.00 8.10 -3.41
CA PHE A 81 8.78 8.97 -4.29
C PHE A 81 8.10 10.32 -4.49
N ILE A 82 6.80 10.32 -4.79
CA ILE A 82 6.01 11.55 -5.04
C ILE A 82 6.00 12.45 -3.80
N PHE A 83 5.77 11.88 -2.62
CA PHE A 83 5.68 12.62 -1.37
C PHE A 83 7.00 12.73 -0.60
N ARG A 84 8.10 12.24 -1.19
CA ARG A 84 9.46 12.30 -0.61
C ARG A 84 9.59 11.62 0.77
N THR A 85 8.90 10.50 0.95
CA THR A 85 8.94 9.67 2.17
C THR A 85 9.81 8.42 1.98
N LEU A 86 10.66 8.38 0.96
CA LEU A 86 11.67 7.32 0.81
C LEU A 86 12.75 7.47 1.89
N ARG A 87 13.14 6.34 2.49
CA ARG A 87 14.28 6.30 3.41
C ARG A 87 15.56 6.81 2.72
N THR A 88 16.23 7.76 3.37
CA THR A 88 17.53 8.27 2.91
C THR A 88 18.64 7.27 3.22
N ARG A 89 19.67 7.24 2.38
CA ARG A 89 20.77 6.25 2.44
C ARG A 89 21.69 6.39 3.66
N ASN A 90 21.57 7.49 4.40
CA ASN A 90 22.43 7.83 5.55
C ASN A 90 21.82 7.42 6.90
N MET A 91 20.59 6.90 6.91
CA MET A 91 20.05 6.28 8.13
C MET A 91 20.66 4.88 8.29
N PRO A 92 21.28 4.56 9.45
CA PRO A 92 21.78 3.23 9.71
C PRO A 92 20.66 2.20 9.53
N ASP A 93 20.98 1.05 8.95
CA ASP A 93 20.12 -0.12 9.10
C ASP A 93 20.07 -0.40 10.61
N ALA A 94 18.87 -0.46 11.19
CA ALA A 94 18.68 -0.78 12.60
C ALA A 94 18.89 -2.28 12.86
N TRP A 95 19.98 -2.87 12.36
CA TRP A 95 20.37 -4.28 12.56
C TRP A 95 21.87 -4.46 12.42
#